data_AF-A0A932RLY3-F1
#
_entry.id   AF-A0A932RLY3-F1
#
_cell.length_a   1.000
_cell.length_b   1.000
_cell.length_c   1.000
_cell.angle_alpha   90.00
_cell.angle_beta   90.00
_cell.angle_gamma   90.00
#
_symmetry.space_group_name_H-M   'P 1'
#
loop_
_entity.id
_entity.type
_entity.pdbx_description
1 polymer ?
#
loop_
_entity_poly.entity_id
_entity_poly.type
_entity_poly.pdbx_seq_one_letter_code
_entity_poly.pdbx_strand_id
1 'polypeptide(L)'
;MPALTDKTRLQRGFTLVELMFSTAVLLIGAVAVVQLVPAALQSNLRNRYDSTAVVVAKRYLDQIVDQPLSAASFTDADGRTIFLGSVAAPGLAGNPLRVVGVTARVDFTVGAVANYNLTYVDPNDAVGLSYEVRWTVVTSMQGTNVVAKRFLVGVWKRDPRQVTQPVTLDAWVQR
;
A
#
# COMPACT_ATOMS: atom_id res chain seq x y z
N MET A 1 -72.90 -34.29 -26.56
CA MET A 1 -71.85 -34.79 -25.65
C MET A 1 -70.51 -34.26 -26.14
N PRO A 2 -69.77 -33.42 -25.39
CA PRO A 2 -68.47 -32.91 -25.81
C PRO A 2 -67.33 -33.81 -25.30
N ALA A 3 -66.32 -34.04 -26.13
CA ALA A 3 -65.11 -34.77 -25.78
C ALA A 3 -64.14 -33.86 -25.03
N LEU A 4 -63.73 -34.26 -23.82
CA LEU A 4 -62.69 -33.61 -23.03
C LEU A 4 -61.33 -34.07 -23.54
N THR A 5 -60.61 -33.18 -24.23
CA THR A 5 -59.24 -33.43 -24.70
C THR A 5 -58.27 -33.18 -23.56
N ASP A 6 -57.77 -34.26 -22.96
CA ASP A 6 -56.74 -34.22 -21.92
C ASP A 6 -55.36 -33.91 -22.54
N LYS A 7 -54.74 -32.81 -22.11
CA LYS A 7 -53.40 -32.41 -22.55
C LYS A 7 -52.38 -33.14 -21.67
N THR A 8 -51.96 -34.32 -22.12
CA THR A 8 -50.85 -35.06 -21.50
C THR A 8 -49.55 -34.25 -21.60
N ARG A 9 -49.04 -33.77 -20.47
CA ARG A 9 -47.71 -33.15 -20.40
C ARG A 9 -46.66 -34.24 -20.60
N LEU A 10 -45.89 -34.13 -21.67
CA LEU A 10 -44.71 -34.96 -21.92
C LEU A 10 -43.65 -34.68 -20.85
N GLN A 11 -43.54 -35.58 -19.87
CA GLN A 11 -42.41 -35.63 -18.94
C GLN A 11 -41.23 -36.28 -19.66
N ARG A 12 -40.30 -35.46 -20.16
CA ARG A 12 -38.98 -35.95 -20.62
C ARG A 12 -38.07 -36.04 -19.39
N GLY A 13 -37.78 -37.26 -18.94
CA GLY A 13 -36.76 -37.51 -17.93
C GLY A 13 -35.37 -37.14 -18.45
N PHE A 14 -34.48 -36.72 -17.54
CA PHE A 14 -33.07 -36.46 -17.86
C PHE A 14 -32.39 -37.74 -18.33
N THR A 15 -31.61 -37.65 -19.41
CA THR A 15 -30.83 -38.80 -19.88
C THR A 15 -29.58 -38.97 -19.02
N LEU A 16 -29.09 -40.21 -18.88
CA LEU A 16 -27.89 -40.52 -18.07
C LEU A 16 -26.66 -39.73 -18.57
N VAL A 17 -26.54 -39.54 -19.88
CA VAL A 17 -25.49 -38.73 -20.52
C VAL A 17 -25.56 -37.27 -20.09
N GLU A 18 -26.77 -36.70 -20.02
CA GLU A 18 -26.99 -35.30 -19.63
C GLU A 18 -26.66 -35.07 -18.16
N LEU A 19 -26.87 -36.08 -17.30
CA LEU A 19 -26.43 -36.08 -15.90
C LEU A 19 -24.90 -36.19 -15.77
N MET A 20 -24.23 -36.97 -16.63
CA MET A 20 -22.77 -37.02 -16.69
C MET A 20 -22.16 -35.67 -17.10
N PHE A 21 -22.73 -35.00 -18.11
CA PHE A 21 -22.29 -33.66 -18.49
C PHE A 21 -22.54 -32.63 -17.39
N SER A 22 -23.72 -32.68 -16.75
CA SER A 22 -24.07 -31.74 -15.67
C SER A 22 -23.13 -31.87 -14.47
N THR A 23 -22.82 -33.10 -14.06
CA THR A 23 -21.88 -33.37 -12.96
C THR A 23 -20.45 -32.97 -13.31
N ALA A 24 -20.01 -33.17 -14.56
CA ALA A 24 -18.70 -32.70 -15.01
C ALA A 24 -18.59 -31.17 -14.95
N VAL A 25 -19.58 -30.44 -15.47
CA VAL A 25 -19.62 -28.96 -15.42
C VAL A 25 -19.68 -28.48 -13.96
N LEU A 26 -20.46 -29.14 -13.10
CA LEU A 26 -20.54 -28.82 -11.68
C LEU A 26 -19.19 -28.99 -10.97
N LEU A 27 -18.46 -30.08 -11.24
CA LEU A 27 -17.15 -30.33 -10.63
C LEU A 27 -16.12 -29.30 -11.07
N ILE A 28 -16.10 -28.94 -12.36
CA ILE A 28 -15.21 -27.89 -12.87
C ILE A 28 -15.52 -26.55 -12.18
N GLY A 29 -16.81 -26.21 -12.07
CA GLY A 29 -17.27 -25.00 -11.36
C GLY A 29 -16.88 -25.00 -9.88
N ALA A 30 -17.04 -26.13 -9.19
CA ALA A 30 -16.69 -26.25 -7.78
C ALA A 30 -15.19 -26.06 -7.53
N VAL A 31 -14.33 -26.68 -8.35
CA VAL A 31 -12.86 -26.52 -8.24
C VAL A 31 -12.45 -25.08 -8.50
N ALA A 32 -13.05 -24.42 -9.49
CA ALA A 32 -12.77 -23.01 -9.78
C ALA A 32 -13.09 -22.10 -8.57
N VAL A 33 -14.25 -22.31 -7.90
CA VAL A 33 -14.63 -21.53 -6.72
C VAL A 33 -13.66 -21.75 -5.54
N VAL A 34 -13.24 -23.00 -5.31
CA VAL A 34 -12.29 -23.32 -4.22
C VAL A 34 -10.96 -22.58 -4.37
N GLN A 35 -10.48 -22.38 -5.59
CA GLN A 35 -9.23 -21.65 -5.84
C GLN A 35 -9.41 -20.12 -5.79
N LEU A 36 -10.59 -19.62 -6.16
CA LEU A 36 -10.89 -18.19 -6.16
C LEU A 36 -10.97 -17.60 -4.75
N VAL A 37 -11.48 -18.34 -3.76
CA VAL A 37 -11.65 -17.83 -2.39
C VAL A 37 -10.31 -17.46 -1.73
N PRO A 38 -9.29 -18.34 -1.66
CA PRO A 38 -7.98 -17.98 -1.11
C PRO A 38 -7.29 -16.84 -1.86
N ALA A 39 -7.41 -16.82 -3.19
CA ALA A 39 -6.85 -15.75 -4.02
C ALA A 39 -7.49 -14.39 -3.69
N ALA A 40 -8.81 -14.35 -3.53
CA ALA A 40 -9.54 -13.15 -3.12
C ALA A 40 -9.15 -12.68 -1.71
N LEU A 41 -9.00 -13.61 -0.76
CA LEU A 41 -8.54 -13.28 0.60
C LEU A 41 -7.13 -12.69 0.59
N GLN A 42 -6.20 -13.29 -0.16
CA GLN A 42 -4.84 -12.79 -0.27
C GLN A 42 -4.79 -11.39 -0.90
N SER A 43 -5.61 -11.16 -1.94
CA SER A 43 -5.76 -9.85 -2.57
C SER A 43 -6.29 -8.80 -1.60
N ASN A 44 -7.35 -9.12 -0.85
CA ASN A 44 -7.92 -8.21 0.14
C ASN A 44 -6.93 -7.87 1.26
N LEU A 45 -6.17 -8.85 1.76
CA LEU A 45 -5.13 -8.60 2.76
C LEU A 45 -4.04 -7.64 2.24
N ARG A 46 -3.58 -7.83 1.01
CA ARG A 46 -2.62 -6.90 0.37
C ARG A 46 -3.19 -5.49 0.27
N ASN A 47 -4.42 -5.35 -0.19
CA ASN A 47 -5.09 -4.05 -0.30
C ASN A 47 -5.25 -3.35 1.05
N ARG A 48 -5.55 -4.10 2.12
CA ARG A 48 -5.60 -3.54 3.48
C ARG A 48 -4.24 -3.04 3.93
N TYR A 49 -3.16 -3.79 3.68
CA TYR A 49 -1.81 -3.36 4.06
C TYR A 49 -1.35 -2.12 3.28
N ASP A 50 -1.64 -2.06 1.99
CA ASP A 50 -1.30 -0.89 1.15
C ASP A 50 -2.10 0.33 1.59
N SER A 51 -3.39 0.17 1.91
CA SER A 51 -4.24 1.24 2.43
C SER A 51 -3.71 1.79 3.77
N THR A 52 -3.34 0.91 4.71
CA THR A 52 -2.72 1.33 5.97
C THR A 52 -1.39 2.05 5.73
N ALA A 53 -0.54 1.53 4.84
CA ALA A 53 0.73 2.17 4.50
C ALA A 53 0.53 3.58 3.91
N VAL A 54 -0.48 3.78 3.05
CA VAL A 54 -0.85 5.11 2.53
C VAL A 54 -1.30 6.06 3.64
N VAL A 55 -2.15 5.60 4.56
CA VAL A 55 -2.63 6.44 5.68
C VAL A 55 -1.48 6.85 6.59
N VAL A 56 -0.58 5.91 6.90
CA VAL A 56 0.63 6.20 7.70
C VAL A 56 1.55 7.16 6.96
N ALA A 57 1.82 6.92 5.67
CA ALA A 57 2.64 7.80 4.84
C ALA A 57 2.07 9.22 4.82
N LYS A 58 0.75 9.34 4.65
CA LYS A 58 0.07 10.64 4.61
C LYS A 58 0.15 11.36 5.94
N ARG A 59 -0.09 10.68 7.07
CA ARG A 59 0.02 11.28 8.41
C ARG A 59 1.40 11.91 8.62
N TYR A 60 2.47 11.17 8.33
CA TYR A 60 3.83 11.69 8.50
C TYR A 60 4.16 12.78 7.48
N LEU A 61 3.70 12.65 6.24
CA LEU A 61 3.87 13.68 5.23
C LEU A 61 3.20 14.99 5.67
N ASP A 62 1.94 14.93 6.12
CA ASP A 62 1.17 16.08 6.59
C ASP A 62 1.86 16.78 7.78
N GLN A 63 2.41 16.01 8.73
CA GLN A 63 3.20 16.56 9.83
C GLN A 63 4.50 17.24 9.36
N ILE A 64 5.19 16.63 8.39
CA ILE A 64 6.45 17.14 7.83
C ILE A 64 6.23 18.44 7.05
N VAL A 65 5.18 18.51 6.22
CA VAL A 65 4.91 19.69 5.37
C VAL A 65 4.38 20.90 6.16
N ASP A 66 3.82 20.68 7.35
CA ASP A 66 3.38 21.76 8.24
C ASP A 66 4.57 22.50 8.89
N GLN A 67 5.75 21.87 8.94
CA GLN A 67 6.94 22.47 9.54
C GLN A 67 7.47 23.66 8.72
N PRO A 68 8.05 24.68 9.38
CA PRO A 68 8.62 25.81 8.67
C PRO A 68 9.83 25.38 7.82
N LEU A 69 10.05 26.04 6.67
CA LEU A 69 11.15 25.70 5.75
C LEU A 69 12.54 25.78 6.40
N SER A 70 12.70 26.63 7.42
CA SER A 70 13.94 26.77 8.20
C SER A 70 14.18 25.68 9.23
N ALA A 71 13.16 24.87 9.58
CA ALA A 71 13.34 23.79 10.54
C ALA A 71 14.24 22.69 9.95
N ALA A 72 15.25 22.31 10.72
CA ALA A 72 16.11 21.17 10.41
C ALA A 72 15.55 19.84 10.94
N SER A 73 14.68 19.91 11.95
CA SER A 73 14.01 18.77 12.57
C SER A 73 12.82 19.24 13.40
N PHE A 74 11.91 18.32 13.72
CA PHE A 74 10.85 18.52 14.71
C PHE A 74 10.68 17.27 15.56
N THR A 75 9.94 17.38 16.67
CA THR A 75 9.57 16.22 17.50
C THR A 75 8.09 15.91 17.27
N ASP A 76 7.80 14.68 16.85
CA ASP A 76 6.42 14.20 16.67
C ASP A 76 5.75 13.95 18.04
N ALA A 77 4.42 13.80 18.04
CA ALA A 77 3.59 13.50 19.21
C ALA A 77 4.05 12.26 19.98
N ASP A 78 4.68 11.30 19.30
CA ASP A 78 5.24 10.09 19.93
C ASP A 78 6.64 10.33 20.55
N GLY A 79 7.12 11.57 20.60
CA GLY A 79 8.43 11.94 21.16
C GLY A 79 9.63 11.62 20.26
N ARG A 80 9.39 11.27 18.99
CA ARG A 80 10.46 10.94 18.03
C ARG A 80 10.93 12.18 17.28
N THR A 81 12.24 12.34 17.16
CA THR A 81 12.82 13.43 16.35
C THR A 81 12.86 13.05 14.88
N ILE A 82 12.21 13.87 14.05
CA ILE A 82 12.13 13.71 12.60
C ILE A 82 12.99 14.78 11.94
N PHE A 83 13.93 14.37 11.09
CA PHE A 83 14.88 15.26 10.44
C PHE A 83 14.36 15.73 9.08
N LEU A 84 14.51 17.02 8.81
CA LEU A 84 13.98 17.73 7.64
C LEU A 84 15.08 18.26 6.71
N GLY A 85 16.29 17.70 6.79
CA GLY A 85 17.46 18.23 6.10
C GLY A 85 18.08 19.42 6.82
N SER A 86 19.21 19.91 6.32
CA SER A 86 19.95 21.01 6.91
C SER A 86 20.03 22.19 5.95
N VAL A 87 19.90 23.40 6.49
CA VAL A 87 20.17 24.65 5.75
C VAL A 87 21.68 24.85 5.48
N ALA A 88 22.53 24.21 6.28
CA ALA A 88 23.98 24.28 6.13
C ALA A 88 24.53 23.32 5.05
N ALA A 89 23.74 22.33 4.64
CA ALA A 89 24.08 21.34 3.61
C ALA A 89 22.89 21.14 2.67
N PRO A 90 22.63 22.11 1.75
CA PRO A 90 21.53 22.04 0.80
C PRO A 90 21.63 20.84 -0.13
N GLY A 91 20.50 20.40 -0.68
CA GLY A 91 20.42 19.26 -1.57
C GLY A 91 19.68 18.07 -0.96
N LEU A 92 20.08 16.87 -1.37
CA LEU A 92 19.43 15.62 -0.96
C LEU A 92 19.94 15.17 0.41
N ALA A 93 19.02 14.95 1.35
CA ALA A 93 19.28 14.42 2.66
C ALA A 93 18.31 13.27 2.97
N GLY A 94 18.78 12.23 3.65
CA GLY A 94 17.99 11.09 4.06
C GLY A 94 18.16 9.86 3.18
N ASN A 95 17.12 9.04 3.06
CA ASN A 95 17.25 7.75 2.41
C ASN A 95 17.54 7.91 0.91
N PRO A 96 18.29 6.97 0.32
CA PRO A 96 18.51 6.98 -1.12
C PRO A 96 17.20 6.79 -1.88
N LEU A 97 17.13 7.45 -3.03
CA LEU A 97 16.01 7.35 -3.95
C LEU A 97 16.37 6.39 -5.09
N ARG A 98 15.43 5.51 -5.43
CA ARG A 98 15.47 4.69 -6.62
C ARG A 98 14.49 5.22 -7.64
N VAL A 99 14.97 5.48 -8.85
CA VAL A 99 14.12 5.87 -9.98
C VAL A 99 13.53 4.59 -10.59
N VAL A 100 12.21 4.49 -10.61
CA VAL A 100 11.46 3.40 -11.26
C VAL A 100 10.62 4.02 -12.36
N GLY A 101 11.07 3.89 -13.61
CA GLY A 101 10.49 4.61 -14.74
C GLY A 101 10.77 6.11 -14.64
N VAL A 102 9.71 6.92 -14.55
CA VAL A 102 9.79 8.39 -14.42
C VAL A 102 9.58 8.90 -12.98
N THR A 103 9.33 8.01 -12.03
CA THR A 103 9.04 8.39 -10.63
C THR A 103 10.20 8.00 -9.72
N ALA A 104 10.63 8.95 -8.88
CA ALA A 104 11.55 8.67 -7.78
C ALA A 104 10.79 8.08 -6.60
N ARG A 105 11.30 6.99 -6.02
CA ARG A 105 10.75 6.34 -4.83
C ARG A 105 11.83 6.12 -3.80
N VAL A 106 11.47 6.03 -2.53
CA VAL A 106 12.44 5.69 -1.48
C VAL A 106 12.92 4.26 -1.68
N ASP A 107 14.23 4.05 -1.66
CA ASP A 107 14.81 2.72 -1.84
C ASP A 107 14.84 1.94 -0.51
N PHE A 108 14.05 0.86 -0.47
CA PHE A 108 13.99 -0.07 0.66
C PHE A 108 14.94 -1.26 0.53
N THR A 109 15.64 -1.40 -0.60
CA THR A 109 16.59 -2.51 -0.84
C THR A 109 17.95 -2.30 -0.18
N VAL A 110 18.25 -1.05 0.19
CA VAL A 110 19.48 -0.64 0.86
C VAL A 110 19.23 -0.35 2.33
N GLY A 111 20.31 -0.30 3.13
CA GLY A 111 20.22 0.01 4.56
C GLY A 111 19.55 1.36 4.82
N ALA A 112 18.73 1.43 5.87
CA ALA A 112 18.06 2.66 6.26
C ALA A 112 19.09 3.71 6.71
N VAL A 113 18.94 4.95 6.24
CA VAL A 113 19.79 6.06 6.68
C VAL A 113 19.37 6.49 8.07
N ALA A 114 20.33 6.55 9.00
CA ALA A 114 20.09 6.96 10.39
C ALA A 114 19.33 8.29 10.44
N ASN A 115 18.40 8.42 11.39
CA ASN A 115 17.60 9.63 11.61
C ASN A 115 16.58 10.00 10.51
N TYR A 116 16.55 9.27 9.40
CA TYR A 116 15.58 9.43 8.30
C TYR A 116 14.64 8.23 8.16
N ASN A 117 14.56 7.41 9.21
CA ASN A 117 13.71 6.25 9.25
C ASN A 117 13.07 6.11 10.64
N LEU A 118 11.93 5.43 10.69
CA LEU A 118 11.29 4.99 11.92
C LEU A 118 10.51 3.71 11.66
N THR A 119 10.22 2.99 12.74
CA THR A 119 9.28 1.87 12.71
C THR A 119 7.98 2.32 13.34
N TYR A 120 6.90 2.27 12.57
CA TYR A 120 5.55 2.47 13.04
C TYR A 120 4.93 1.12 13.39
N VAL A 121 4.38 1.01 14.60
CA VAL A 121 3.59 -0.14 15.04
C VAL A 121 2.23 0.44 15.42
N ASP A 122 1.17 -0.13 14.86
CA ASP A 122 -0.18 0.28 15.26
C ASP A 122 -0.43 -0.19 16.71
N PRO A 123 -0.69 0.73 17.66
CA PRO A 123 -0.93 0.36 19.05
C PRO A 123 -2.16 -0.54 19.22
N ASN A 124 -3.09 -0.52 18.25
CA ASN A 124 -4.34 -1.26 18.30
C ASN A 124 -4.26 -2.63 17.60
N ASP A 125 -3.12 -2.98 17.01
CA ASP A 125 -2.94 -4.26 16.33
C ASP A 125 -2.41 -5.33 17.28
N ALA A 126 -3.25 -6.32 17.60
CA ALA A 126 -2.90 -7.45 18.45
C ALA A 126 -1.81 -8.36 17.84
N VAL A 127 -1.57 -8.28 16.52
CA VAL A 127 -0.56 -9.08 15.81
C VAL A 127 0.82 -8.40 15.82
N GLY A 128 0.87 -7.10 16.14
CA GLY A 128 2.11 -6.33 16.18
C GLY A 128 2.74 -6.12 14.81
N LEU A 129 1.92 -5.94 13.75
CA LEU A 129 2.45 -5.63 12.42
C LEU A 129 3.20 -4.29 12.46
N SER A 130 4.42 -4.30 11.92
CA SER A 130 5.29 -3.14 11.86
C SER A 130 5.48 -2.65 10.44
N TYR A 131 5.47 -1.34 10.30
CA TYR A 131 5.70 -0.62 9.07
C TYR A 131 7.00 0.16 9.20
N GLU A 132 7.90 -0.02 8.24
CA GLU A 132 9.11 0.76 8.12
C GLU A 132 8.80 2.03 7.33
N VAL A 133 8.95 3.18 7.97
CA VAL A 133 8.75 4.49 7.36
C VAL A 133 10.13 5.07 7.10
N ARG A 134 10.38 5.52 5.88
CA ARG A 134 11.63 6.13 5.45
C ARG A 134 11.32 7.39 4.68
N TRP A 135 12.12 8.43 4.83
CA TRP A 135 11.93 9.63 4.04
C TRP A 135 13.24 10.21 3.51
N THR A 136 13.07 11.06 2.52
CA THR A 136 14.13 11.82 1.86
C THR A 136 13.65 13.24 1.69
N VAL A 137 14.56 14.19 1.91
CA VAL A 137 14.31 15.62 1.77
C VAL A 137 15.24 16.17 0.71
N VAL A 138 14.70 16.94 -0.22
CA VAL A 138 15.50 17.72 -1.18
C VAL A 138 15.28 19.19 -0.87
N THR A 139 16.33 19.85 -0.38
CA THR A 139 16.29 21.26 -0.01
C THR A 139 16.83 22.13 -1.15
N SER A 140 16.04 23.09 -1.60
CA SER A 140 16.40 24.09 -2.61
C SER A 140 16.67 25.44 -1.96
N MET A 141 17.76 26.09 -2.36
CA MET A 141 18.16 27.40 -1.82
C MET A 141 18.29 28.46 -2.91
N GLN A 142 18.07 29.72 -2.52
CA GLN A 142 18.37 30.91 -3.29
C GLN A 142 19.28 31.79 -2.44
N GLY A 143 20.58 31.81 -2.77
CA GLY A 143 21.59 32.35 -1.88
C GLY A 143 21.70 31.52 -0.59
N THR A 144 21.58 32.17 0.56
CA THR A 144 21.58 31.52 1.89
C THR A 144 20.18 31.15 2.41
N ASN A 145 19.12 31.51 1.67
CA ASN A 145 17.75 31.27 2.09
C ASN A 145 17.21 29.97 1.48
N VAL A 146 16.57 29.14 2.31
CA VAL A 146 15.80 27.99 1.83
C VAL A 146 14.48 28.49 1.24
N VAL A 147 14.28 28.27 -0.05
CA VAL A 147 13.09 28.69 -0.81
C VAL A 147 12.09 27.55 -0.99
N ALA A 148 12.56 26.30 -1.06
CA ALA A 148 11.67 25.16 -1.19
C ALA A 148 12.25 23.89 -0.57
N LYS A 149 11.37 22.98 -0.16
CA LYS A 149 11.69 21.61 0.22
C LYS A 149 10.74 20.64 -0.47
N ARG A 150 11.31 19.58 -1.03
CA ARG A 150 10.57 18.39 -1.47
C ARG A 150 10.75 17.28 -0.47
N PHE A 151 9.66 16.60 -0.14
CA PHE A 151 9.65 15.47 0.78
C PHE A 151 9.13 14.23 0.04
N LEU A 152 9.91 13.15 0.07
CA LEU A 152 9.46 11.84 -0.37
C LEU A 152 9.36 10.96 0.87
N VAL A 153 8.16 10.49 1.19
CA VAL A 153 7.89 9.61 2.34
C VAL A 153 7.48 8.25 1.82
N GLY A 154 8.31 7.25 2.08
CA GLY A 154 8.09 5.85 1.77
C GLY A 154 7.60 5.09 3.01
N VAL A 155 6.64 4.19 2.82
CA VAL A 155 6.20 3.25 3.86
C VAL A 155 6.17 1.84 3.30
N TRP A 156 6.73 0.91 4.05
CA TRP A 156 6.78 -0.49 3.66
C TRP A 156 6.42 -1.41 4.83
N LYS A 157 5.56 -2.41 4.57
CA LYS A 157 5.28 -3.46 5.55
C LYS A 157 6.50 -4.37 5.66
N ARG A 158 7.07 -4.51 6.86
CA ARG A 158 8.23 -5.37 7.09
C ARG A 158 7.79 -6.82 7.29
N ASP A 159 7.41 -7.49 6.21
CA ASP A 159 7.01 -8.90 6.25
C ASP A 159 7.93 -9.76 5.37
N PRO A 160 8.82 -10.59 5.96
CA PRO A 160 9.73 -11.43 5.19
C PRO A 160 9.02 -12.53 4.39
N ARG A 161 7.72 -12.78 4.65
CA ARG A 161 6.94 -13.82 3.98
C ARG A 161 6.16 -13.32 2.77
N GLN A 162 6.02 -12.00 2.61
CA GLN A 162 5.27 -11.40 1.51
C GLN A 162 5.97 -10.16 0.96
N VAL A 163 6.41 -10.24 -0.31
CA VAL A 163 6.97 -9.09 -1.02
C VAL A 163 5.83 -8.15 -1.41
N THR A 164 5.56 -7.16 -0.56
CA THR A 164 4.71 -6.01 -0.91
C THR A 164 5.57 -4.92 -1.53
N GLN A 165 4.98 -4.09 -2.38
CA GLN A 165 5.68 -2.92 -2.90
C GLN A 165 5.62 -1.79 -1.86
N PRO A 166 6.70 -1.01 -1.68
CA PRO A 166 6.65 0.16 -0.85
C PRO A 166 5.74 1.23 -1.49
N VAL A 167 4.92 1.86 -0.66
CA VAL A 167 4.17 3.06 -1.03
C VAL A 167 5.12 4.24 -0.88
N THR A 168 5.10 5.19 -1.81
CA THR A 168 5.83 6.46 -1.66
C THR A 168 4.91 7.61 -2.02
N LEU A 169 4.82 8.59 -1.12
CA LEU A 169 4.16 9.88 -1.35
C LEU A 169 5.22 10.96 -1.52
N ASP A 170 4.88 11.98 -2.32
CA ASP A 170 5.77 13.08 -2.66
C ASP A 170 5.02 14.40 -2.47
N ALA A 171 5.65 15.35 -1.79
CA ALA A 171 5.12 16.69 -1.61
C ALA A 171 6.21 17.75 -1.79
N TRP A 172 5.80 18.90 -2.30
CA TRP A 172 6.63 20.08 -2.42
C TRP A 172 6.04 21.22 -1.59
N VAL A 173 6.91 21.90 -0.85
CA VAL A 173 6.58 23.10 -0.08
C VAL A 173 7.50 24.22 -0.54
N GLN A 174 6.90 25.35 -0.92
CA GLN A 174 7.58 26.60 -1.28
C GLN A 174 6.83 27.74 -0.59
N ARG A 175 7.55 28.72 -0.06
CA ARG A 175 6.98 29.93 0.56
C ARG A 175 7.73 31.16 0.09
#